data_AF-A0A359B0P0-F1
#
_entry.id   AF-A0A359B0P0-F1
#
_cell.length_a   1.000
_cell.length_b   1.000
_cell.length_c   1.000
_cell.angle_alpha   90.00
_cell.angle_beta   90.00
_cell.angle_gamma   90.00
#
_symmetry.space_group_name_H-M   'P 1'
#
loop_
_entity.id
_entity.type
_entity.pdbx_description
1 polymer ?
#
loop_
_entity_poly.entity_id
_entity_poly.type
_entity_poly.pdbx_seq_one_letter_code
_entity_poly.pdbx_strand_id
1 'polypeptide(L)'
;MKLGAELVFDEGKQLFKLSADRLKGCYILLDEASVTGTANLLMAAVFAEGETIIYNAACEPYVEQLSRMLVRMGAHIQGIGSNRLIVQGVTRLSGCRHRLLPDMIEIGSFIGMA
;
A
#
# COMPACT_ATOMS: atom_id res chain seq x y z
N MET A 1 0.20 12.38 11.47
CA MET A 1 0.20 11.21 10.56
C MET A 1 1.24 10.20 11.04
N LYS A 2 0.96 8.88 10.97
CA LYS A 2 1.78 7.87 11.66
C LYS A 2 3.20 7.68 11.07
N LEU A 3 3.41 7.91 9.78
CA LEU A 3 4.74 7.82 9.13
C LEU A 3 5.59 9.11 9.22
N GLY A 4 5.12 10.14 9.92
CA GLY A 4 5.87 11.39 10.11
C GLY A 4 5.71 12.44 9.01
N ALA A 5 4.73 12.30 8.11
CA ALA A 5 4.40 13.33 7.12
C ALA A 5 3.52 14.45 7.70
N GLU A 6 3.78 15.67 7.26
CA GLU A 6 2.95 16.84 7.50
C GLU A 6 1.98 17.02 6.35
N LEU A 7 0.73 17.37 6.67
CA LEU A 7 -0.33 17.66 5.71
C LEU A 7 -0.64 19.15 5.75
N VAL A 8 -0.56 19.79 4.60
CA VAL A 8 -0.97 21.18 4.40
C VAL A 8 -2.03 21.21 3.31
N PHE A 9 -3.17 21.83 3.61
CA PHE A 9 -4.19 22.11 2.61
C PHE A 9 -4.00 23.52 2.05
N ASP A 10 -3.79 23.63 0.74
CA ASP A 10 -3.70 24.90 0.03
C ASP A 10 -5.11 25.26 -0.48
N GLU A 11 -5.81 26.12 0.26
CA GLU A 11 -7.18 26.55 -0.07
C GLU A 11 -7.25 27.27 -1.43
N GLY A 12 -6.21 28.02 -1.80
CA GLY A 12 -6.18 28.76 -3.05
C GLY A 12 -6.08 27.86 -4.28
N LYS A 13 -5.49 26.67 -4.13
CA LYS A 13 -5.34 25.67 -5.21
C LYS A 13 -6.25 24.46 -5.06
N GLN A 14 -6.96 24.32 -3.93
CA GLN A 14 -7.75 23.13 -3.59
C GLN A 14 -6.90 21.84 -3.63
N LEU A 15 -5.70 21.90 -3.05
CA LEU A 15 -4.73 20.79 -3.07
C LEU A 15 -4.28 20.38 -1.68
N PHE A 16 -4.14 19.07 -1.47
CA PHE A 16 -3.47 18.51 -0.31
C PHE A 16 -2.00 18.29 -0.62
N LYS A 17 -1.11 18.92 0.15
CA LYS A 17 0.33 18.73 0.09
C LYS A 17 0.76 17.90 1.29
N LEU A 18 1.43 16.77 1.02
CA LEU A 18 2.09 15.97 2.04
C LEU A 18 3.60 16.12 1.88
N SER A 19 4.30 16.42 2.97
CA SER A 19 5.76 16.52 2.99
C SER A 19 6.35 15.87 4.24
N ALA A 20 7.50 15.22 4.07
CA ALA A 20 8.32 14.69 5.15
C ALA A 20 9.78 14.75 4.69
N ASP A 21 10.70 15.10 5.59
CA ASP A 21 12.14 15.00 5.27
C ASP A 21 12.51 13.53 5.02
N ARG A 22 12.00 12.65 5.88
CA ARG A 22 12.12 11.19 5.77
C ARG A 22 10.89 10.55 6.40
N LEU A 23 10.31 9.58 5.70
CA LEU A 23 9.29 8.71 6.28
C LEU A 23 9.98 7.72 7.22
N LYS A 24 9.40 7.50 8.40
CA LYS A 24 9.92 6.53 9.38
C LYS A 24 8.91 5.41 9.56
N GLY A 25 9.39 4.18 9.53
CA GLY A 25 8.59 3.01 9.79
C GLY A 25 8.07 2.99 11.22
N CYS A 26 6.83 2.53 11.39
CA CYS A 26 6.17 2.44 12.68
C CYS A 26 5.05 1.40 12.66
N TYR A 27 4.45 1.17 13.83
CA TYR A 27 3.24 0.36 13.95
C TYR A 27 1.99 1.17 13.64
N ILE A 28 1.18 0.68 12.70
CA ILE A 28 -0.03 1.33 12.21
C ILE A 28 -1.19 0.35 12.28
N LEU A 29 -2.05 0.54 13.25
CA LEU A 29 -3.41 0.00 13.23
C LEU A 29 -4.29 0.90 12.35
N LEU A 30 -4.96 0.32 11.35
CA LEU A 30 -6.00 0.96 10.55
C LEU A 30 -7.36 0.81 11.24
N ASP A 31 -8.14 1.89 11.28
CA ASP A 31 -9.47 1.89 11.89
C ASP A 31 -10.48 1.09 11.04
N GLU A 32 -10.28 1.07 9.72
CA GLU A 32 -11.03 0.28 8.76
C GLU A 32 -10.09 -0.41 7.76
N ALA A 33 -10.48 -1.58 7.27
CA ALA A 33 -9.75 -2.32 6.24
C ALA A 33 -9.97 -1.70 4.84
N SER A 34 -9.53 -0.46 4.67
CA SER A 34 -9.67 0.28 3.41
C SER A 34 -8.66 -0.20 2.38
N VAL A 35 -9.13 -0.64 1.20
CA VAL A 35 -8.28 -1.10 0.09
C VAL A 35 -7.30 -0.02 -0.37
N THR A 36 -7.82 1.17 -0.67
CA THR A 36 -7.02 2.30 -1.16
C THR A 36 -6.12 2.88 -0.07
N GLY A 37 -6.61 2.95 1.17
CA GLY A 37 -5.82 3.36 2.33
C GLY A 37 -4.63 2.42 2.56
N THR A 38 -4.88 1.11 2.56
CA THR A 38 -3.84 0.08 2.69
C THR A 38 -2.82 0.17 1.56
N ALA A 39 -3.27 0.31 0.31
CA ALA A 39 -2.39 0.42 -0.85
C ALA A 39 -1.48 1.66 -0.78
N ASN A 40 -2.02 2.83 -0.44
CA ASN A 40 -1.24 4.06 -0.29
C ASN A 40 -0.21 3.93 0.83
N LEU A 41 -0.63 3.39 1.97
CA LEU A 41 0.26 3.21 3.10
C LEU A 41 1.36 2.20 2.81
N LEU A 42 1.04 1.11 2.11
CA LEU A 42 2.00 0.10 1.66
C LEU A 42 3.06 0.72 0.75
N MET A 43 2.65 1.50 -0.26
CA MET A 43 3.59 2.16 -1.17
C MET A 43 4.49 3.16 -0.44
N ALA A 44 3.96 3.90 0.52
CA ALA A 44 4.76 4.81 1.35
C ALA A 44 5.73 4.05 2.27
N ALA A 45 5.27 2.96 2.89
CA ALA A 45 6.05 2.13 3.81
C ALA A 45 7.26 1.46 3.14
N VAL A 46 7.19 1.16 1.84
CA VAL A 46 8.32 0.58 1.09
C VAL A 46 9.54 1.50 1.07
N PHE A 47 9.36 2.83 1.16
CA PHE A 47 10.46 3.80 1.21
C PHE A 47 10.68 4.41 2.60
N ALA A 48 9.89 4.01 3.61
CA ALA A 48 10.05 4.50 4.97
C ALA A 48 11.27 3.85 5.64
N GLU A 49 12.04 4.61 6.41
CA GLU A 49 13.23 4.09 7.11
C GLU A 49 12.83 3.12 8.22
N GLY A 50 13.36 1.90 8.17
CA GLY A 50 13.13 0.85 9.17
C GLY A 50 11.92 -0.04 8.85
N GLU A 51 11.36 -0.62 9.91
CA GLU A 51 10.22 -1.53 9.81
C GLU A 51 8.89 -0.79 9.99
N THR A 52 7.96 -1.04 9.08
CA THR A 52 6.55 -0.62 9.21
C THR A 52 5.68 -1.85 9.38
N ILE A 53 4.81 -1.86 10.38
CA ILE A 53 3.79 -2.90 10.57
C ILE A 53 2.43 -2.28 10.33
N ILE A 54 1.70 -2.77 9.33
CA ILE A 54 0.33 -2.35 9.03
C ILE A 54 -0.60 -3.45 9.52
N TYR A 55 -1.42 -3.16 10.52
CA TYR A 55 -2.40 -4.07 11.08
C TYR A 55 -3.82 -3.63 10.74
N ASN A 56 -4.73 -4.60 10.63
CA ASN A 56 -6.06 -4.42 10.02
C ASN A 56 -5.98 -3.97 8.55
N ALA A 57 -4.97 -4.48 7.84
CA ALA A 57 -4.78 -4.24 6.42
C ALA A 57 -5.88 -4.92 5.58
N ALA A 58 -6.27 -4.27 4.49
CA ALA A 58 -7.19 -4.83 3.52
C ALA A 58 -6.55 -6.06 2.83
N CYS A 59 -7.30 -7.16 2.75
CA CYS A 59 -6.82 -8.48 2.30
C CYS A 59 -7.25 -8.81 0.86
N GLU A 60 -7.78 -7.83 0.15
CA GLU A 60 -8.35 -7.98 -1.17
C GLU A 60 -7.26 -8.37 -2.18
N PRO A 61 -7.61 -9.15 -3.22
CA PRO A 61 -6.65 -9.64 -4.20
C PRO A 61 -5.84 -8.53 -4.90
N TYR A 62 -6.41 -7.32 -5.01
CA TYR A 62 -5.74 -6.16 -5.57
C TYR A 62 -4.57 -5.67 -4.70
N VAL A 63 -4.70 -5.71 -3.36
CA VAL A 63 -3.63 -5.34 -2.42
C VAL A 63 -2.54 -6.41 -2.42
N GLU A 64 -2.93 -7.68 -2.46
CA GLU A 64 -2.00 -8.78 -2.63
C GLU A 64 -1.20 -8.64 -3.93
N GLN A 65 -1.86 -8.32 -5.03
CA GLN A 65 -1.24 -8.15 -6.33
C GLN A 65 -0.23 -6.99 -6.35
N LEU A 66 -0.62 -5.83 -5.79
CA LEU A 66 0.28 -4.69 -5.61
C LEU A 66 1.50 -5.09 -4.77
N SER A 67 1.29 -5.80 -3.66
CA SER A 67 2.38 -6.28 -2.79
C SER A 67 3.34 -7.18 -3.56
N ARG A 68 2.83 -8.13 -4.35
CA ARG A 68 3.64 -9.03 -5.18
C ARG A 68 4.39 -8.29 -6.29
N MET A 69 3.80 -7.23 -6.85
CA MET A 69 4.49 -6.36 -7.81
C MET A 69 5.65 -5.63 -7.13
N LEU A 70 5.43 -5.01 -5.98
CA LEU A 70 6.46 -4.30 -5.22
C LEU A 70 7.60 -5.24 -4.80
N VAL A 71 7.29 -6.47 -4.37
CA VAL A 71 8.32 -7.49 -4.08
C VAL A 71 9.16 -7.82 -5.32
N ARG A 72 8.55 -7.95 -6.50
CA ARG A 72 9.29 -8.15 -7.77
C ARG A 72 10.17 -6.95 -8.15
N MET A 73 9.81 -5.75 -7.71
CA MET A 73 10.60 -4.53 -7.88
C MET A 73 11.75 -4.44 -6.87
N GLY A 74 11.78 -5.30 -5.84
CA GLY A 74 12.82 -5.35 -4.81
C GLY A 74 12.37 -4.90 -3.42
N ALA A 75 11.07 -4.70 -3.18
CA ALA A 75 10.55 -4.41 -1.85
C ALA A 75 10.59 -5.66 -0.94
N HIS A 76 10.69 -5.43 0.36
CA HIS A 76 10.63 -6.48 1.37
C HIS A 76 9.31 -6.41 2.13
N ILE A 77 8.34 -7.23 1.71
CA ILE A 77 6.98 -7.26 2.27
C ILE A 77 6.66 -8.69 2.72
N GLN A 78 6.21 -8.84 3.97
CA GLN A 78 5.75 -10.10 4.56
C GLN A 78 4.28 -10.00 4.96
N GLY A 79 3.61 -11.16 5.10
CA GLY A 79 2.20 -11.23 5.48
C GLY A 79 1.21 -10.91 4.36
N ILE A 80 1.65 -10.98 3.10
CA ILE A 80 0.81 -10.72 1.91
C ILE A 80 -0.42 -11.64 1.94
N GLY A 81 -1.61 -11.05 1.78
CA GLY A 81 -2.90 -11.76 1.84
C GLY A 81 -3.46 -11.92 3.26
N SER A 82 -2.77 -11.40 4.27
CA SER A 82 -3.26 -11.34 5.65
C SER A 82 -3.56 -9.91 6.08
N ASN A 83 -4.25 -9.76 7.22
CA ASN A 83 -4.57 -8.46 7.82
C ASN A 83 -3.36 -7.81 8.52
N ARG A 84 -2.18 -8.43 8.49
CA ARG A 84 -0.94 -7.92 9.09
C ARG A 84 0.18 -7.95 8.06
N LEU A 85 0.53 -6.77 7.54
CA LEU A 85 1.66 -6.59 6.64
C LEU A 85 2.87 -6.07 7.42
N ILE A 86 4.04 -6.65 7.15
CA ILE A 86 5.32 -6.16 7.67
C ILE A 86 6.15 -5.72 6.47
N VAL A 87 6.57 -4.47 6.47
CA VAL A 87 7.32 -3.85 5.38
C VAL A 87 8.66 -3.37 5.91
N GLN A 88 9.74 -3.83 5.29
CA GLN A 88 11.08 -3.33 5.55
C GLN A 88 11.45 -2.33 4.47
N GLY A 89 11.75 -1.10 4.89
CA GLY A 89 12.12 0.00 4.02
C GLY A 89 13.31 -0.30 3.12
N VAL A 90 13.20 0.07 1.85
CA VAL A 90 14.29 -0.01 0.87
C VAL A 90 14.61 1.37 0.30
N THR A 91 15.86 1.55 -0.13
CA THR A 91 16.32 2.84 -0.67
C THR A 91 15.91 3.07 -2.12
N ARG A 92 15.66 2.00 -2.87
CA ARG A 92 15.26 2.05 -4.27
C ARG A 92 14.47 0.82 -4.68
N LEU A 93 13.63 1.01 -5.68
CA LEU A 93 13.00 -0.06 -6.44
C LEU A 93 13.58 -0.13 -7.84
N SER A 94 13.48 -1.31 -8.44
CA SER A 94 13.84 -1.55 -9.84
C SER A 94 12.59 -1.71 -10.69
N GLY A 95 12.73 -1.52 -12.01
CA GLY A 95 11.65 -1.84 -12.94
C GLY A 95 11.33 -3.33 -12.91
N CYS A 96 10.06 -3.68 -13.07
CA CYS A 96 9.64 -5.08 -13.15
C CYS A 96 8.63 -5.30 -14.28
N ARG A 97 8.53 -6.54 -14.74
CA ARG A 97 7.40 -7.01 -15.54
C ARG A 97 6.43 -7.74 -14.61
N HIS A 98 5.21 -7.25 -14.52
CA HIS A 98 4.15 -7.85 -13.71
C HIS A 98 2.94 -8.13 -14.59
N ARG A 99 2.40 -9.35 -14.49
CA ARG A 99 1.17 -9.73 -15.19
C ARG A 99 0.00 -9.40 -14.29
N LEU A 100 -0.97 -8.65 -14.80
CA LEU A 100 -2.18 -8.38 -14.03
C LEU A 100 -3.05 -9.64 -13.90
N LEU A 101 -3.64 -9.84 -12.73
CA LEU A 101 -4.69 -10.82 -12.51
C LEU A 101 -5.97 -10.39 -13.26
N PRO A 102 -6.81 -11.36 -13.65
CA PRO A 102 -8.14 -11.05 -14.19
C PRO A 102 -8.98 -10.24 -13.20
N ASP A 103 -9.91 -9.45 -13.73
CA ASP A 103 -10.83 -8.68 -12.90
C ASP A 103 -11.93 -9.59 -12.31
N MET A 104 -11.97 -9.67 -10.98
CA MET A 104 -12.91 -10.55 -10.28
C MET A 104 -14.35 -10.04 -10.32
N ILE A 105 -14.55 -8.72 -10.41
CA ILE A 105 -15.88 -8.12 -10.54
C ILE A 105 -16.42 -8.40 -11.95
N GLU A 106 -15.56 -8.34 -12.97
CA GLU A 106 -15.92 -8.72 -14.34
C GLU A 106 -16.30 -10.20 -14.42
N ILE A 107 -15.45 -11.09 -13.89
CA ILE A 107 -15.73 -12.54 -13.86
C ILE A 107 -17.05 -12.82 -13.13
N GLY A 108 -17.26 -12.21 -11.95
CA GLY A 108 -18.49 -12.36 -11.19
C GLY A 108 -19.73 -11.88 -11.97
N SER A 109 -19.59 -10.83 -12.76
CA SER A 109 -20.66 -10.33 -13.62
C SER A 109 -21.02 -11.33 -14.72
N PHE A 110 -20.04 -11.95 -15.39
CA PHE A 110 -20.31 -12.99 -16.40
C PHE A 110 -20.92 -14.26 -15.79
N ILE A 111 -20.48 -14.67 -14.61
CA ILE A 111 -21.09 -15.80 -13.89
C ILE A 111 -22.54 -15.47 -13.52
N GLY A 112 -22.80 -14.26 -13.00
CA GLY A 112 -24.15 -13.85 -12.63
C GLY A 112 -25.12 -13.69 -13.80
N MET A 113 -24.62 -13.55 -15.03
CA MET A 113 -25.44 -13.55 -16.24
C MET A 113 -25.84 -14.96 -16.72
N ALA A 114 -25.14 -16.01 -16.30
CA ALA A 114 -25.36 -17.40 -16.72
C ALA A 114 -26.44 -18.09 -15.88
#